data_AF-W7JXL3-F1
#
_entry.id   AF-W7JXL3-F1
#
_cell.length_a   1.000
_cell.length_b   1.000
_cell.length_c   1.000
_cell.angle_alpha   90.00
_cell.angle_beta   90.00
_cell.angle_gamma   90.00
#
_symmetry.space_group_name_H-M   'P 1'
#
loop_
_entity.id
_entity.type
_entity.pdbx_description
1 polymer ?
#
loop_
_entity_poly.entity_id
_entity_poly.type
_entity_poly.pdbx_seq_one_letter_code
_entity_poly.pdbx_strand_id
1 'polypeptide(L)'
;MIKFFLSKSTIISMIIGIKLNKLVDFVDTILIVLRKKWNQFTFLHVYHHLSVFLIMWVNTSVGYDGDIYYIIVVNIYLYIYIYIYIYIYIYLFILIYFIFFFQFLCTFCHFLSIILPGFYVLFVRHYCPYPRKLVGLSFYYCISLLILFGNFALHTYIKPKKKTS
;
A
#
# COMPACT_ATOMS: atom_id res chain seq x y z
N MET A 1 -14.07 -21.25 0.45
CA MET A 1 -15.54 -21.19 0.23
C MET A 1 -16.04 -19.81 0.60
N ILE A 2 -15.78 -18.81 -0.24
CA ILE A 2 -16.47 -17.50 -0.26
C ILE A 2 -16.66 -17.18 -1.74
N LYS A 3 -17.72 -17.73 -2.36
CA LYS A 3 -18.20 -17.26 -3.66
C LYS A 3 -19.15 -16.11 -3.35
N PHE A 4 -18.60 -14.90 -3.24
CA PHE A 4 -19.38 -13.67 -3.05
C PHE A 4 -20.36 -13.52 -4.23
N PHE A 5 -21.65 -13.45 -3.92
CA PHE A 5 -22.76 -13.19 -4.84
C PHE A 5 -22.69 -11.74 -5.38
N LEU A 6 -21.70 -11.44 -6.21
CA LEU A 6 -21.65 -10.19 -6.96
C LEU A 6 -21.96 -10.50 -8.42
N SER A 7 -22.96 -9.81 -8.99
CA SER A 7 -23.22 -9.85 -10.43
C SER A 7 -21.92 -9.53 -11.19
N LYS A 8 -21.66 -10.22 -12.30
CA LYS A 8 -20.50 -9.93 -13.17
C LYS A 8 -20.40 -8.44 -13.52
N SER A 9 -21.54 -7.75 -13.68
CA SER A 9 -21.58 -6.30 -13.93
C SER A 9 -21.05 -5.47 -12.75
N THR A 10 -21.37 -5.86 -11.51
CA THR A 10 -20.90 -5.19 -10.29
C THR A 10 -19.40 -5.39 -10.07
N ILE A 11 -18.88 -6.58 -10.41
CA ILE A 11 -17.44 -6.86 -10.31
C ILE A 11 -16.67 -6.01 -11.33
N ILE A 12 -17.18 -5.89 -12.56
CA ILE A 12 -16.54 -5.07 -13.60
C ILE A 12 -16.54 -3.59 -13.20
N SER A 13 -17.65 -3.06 -12.67
CA SER A 13 -17.71 -1.67 -12.22
C SER A 13 -16.76 -1.39 -11.05
N MET A 14 -16.63 -2.33 -10.11
CA MET A 14 -15.64 -2.25 -9.02
C MET A 14 -14.21 -2.22 -9.55
N ILE A 15 -13.85 -3.11 -10.50
CA ILE A 15 -12.52 -3.15 -11.11
C ILE A 15 -12.19 -1.81 -11.79
N ILE A 16 -13.15 -1.25 -12.55
CA ILE A 16 -12.97 0.04 -13.22
C ILE A 16 -12.78 1.16 -12.19
N GLY A 17 -13.62 1.21 -11.15
CA GLY A 17 -13.52 2.20 -10.09
C GLY A 17 -12.16 2.17 -9.38
N ILE A 18 -11.61 0.98 -9.14
CA ILE A 18 -10.31 0.83 -8.51
C ILE A 18 -9.16 1.26 -9.43
N LYS A 19 -9.24 0.94 -10.73
CA LYS A 19 -8.26 1.42 -11.73
C LYS A 19 -8.26 2.94 -11.82
N LEU A 20 -9.44 3.56 -11.82
CA LEU A 20 -9.58 5.02 -11.83
C LEU A 20 -9.03 5.64 -10.54
N ASN A 21 -9.31 5.06 -9.37
CA ASN A 21 -8.77 5.54 -8.11
C ASN A 21 -7.23 5.54 -8.11
N LYS A 22 -6.61 4.49 -8.68
CA LYS A 22 -5.16 4.43 -8.84
C LYS A 22 -4.59 5.40 -9.87
N LEU A 23 -5.38 5.90 -10.81
CA LEU A 23 -4.98 7.02 -11.68
C LEU A 23 -5.03 8.36 -10.92
N VAL A 24 -5.99 8.54 -10.02
CA VAL A 24 -6.06 9.73 -9.16
C VAL A 24 -4.84 9.82 -8.24
N ASP A 25 -4.32 8.69 -7.75
CA ASP A 25 -3.07 8.67 -6.97
C ASP A 25 -1.86 9.26 -7.73
N PHE A 26 -1.83 9.25 -9.08
CA PHE A 26 -0.77 9.93 -9.84
C PHE A 26 -0.95 11.45 -9.89
N VAL A 27 -2.17 11.94 -9.69
CA VAL A 27 -2.45 13.37 -9.61
C VAL A 27 -1.69 13.97 -8.43
N ASP A 28 -1.53 13.24 -7.32
CA ASP A 28 -0.70 13.69 -6.19
C ASP A 28 0.75 13.92 -6.62
N THR A 29 1.33 13.00 -7.40
CA THR A 29 2.69 13.16 -7.93
C THR A 29 2.79 14.34 -8.90
N ILE A 30 1.79 14.53 -9.78
CA ILE A 30 1.73 15.68 -10.69
C ILE A 30 1.64 16.99 -9.89
N LEU A 31 0.81 17.05 -8.86
CA LEU A 31 0.66 18.22 -7.99
C LEU A 31 1.93 18.52 -7.19
N ILE A 32 2.70 17.51 -6.77
CA ILE A 32 4.01 17.72 -6.12
C ILE A 32 4.99 18.41 -7.07
N VAL A 33 5.06 17.95 -8.32
CA VAL A 33 5.92 18.53 -9.36
C VAL A 33 5.48 19.95 -9.69
N LEU A 34 4.17 20.17 -9.90
CA LEU A 34 3.61 21.49 -10.19
C LEU A 34 3.80 22.49 -9.04
N ARG A 35 3.67 22.04 -7.78
CA ARG A 35 3.90 22.86 -6.58
C ARG A 35 5.39 23.00 -6.22
N LYS A 36 6.31 22.42 -7.00
CA LYS A 36 7.76 22.40 -6.77
C LYS A 36 8.14 21.91 -5.36
N LYS A 37 7.36 21.00 -4.76
CA LYS A 37 7.59 20.46 -3.40
C LYS A 37 8.52 19.24 -3.44
N TRP A 38 9.77 19.45 -3.86
CA TRP A 38 10.77 18.37 -4.04
C TRP A 38 11.03 17.54 -2.78
N ASN A 39 10.81 18.09 -1.59
CA ASN A 39 10.94 17.35 -0.32
C ASN A 39 9.97 16.16 -0.19
N GLN A 40 8.82 16.20 -0.88
CA GLN A 40 7.83 15.12 -0.89
C GLN A 40 8.08 14.10 -2.01
N PHE A 41 8.87 14.47 -3.02
CA PHE A 41 9.24 13.63 -4.15
C PHE A 41 10.41 12.71 -3.79
N THR A 42 10.15 11.72 -2.94
CA THR A 42 11.16 10.73 -2.54
C THR A 42 11.16 9.55 -3.51
N PHE A 43 12.32 8.87 -3.64
CA PHE A 43 12.41 7.63 -4.41
C PHE A 43 11.39 6.58 -3.95
N LEU A 44 11.18 6.45 -2.63
CA LEU A 44 10.18 5.54 -2.05
C LEU A 44 8.76 5.88 -2.52
N HIS A 45 8.40 7.16 -2.57
CA HIS A 45 7.08 7.60 -3.07
C HIS A 45 6.90 7.21 -4.55
N VAL A 46 7.83 7.59 -5.42
CA VAL A 46 7.72 7.30 -6.86
C VAL A 46 7.72 5.80 -7.14
N TYR A 47 8.64 5.06 -6.50
CA TYR A 47 8.70 3.61 -6.61
C TYR A 47 7.34 3.01 -6.26
N HIS A 48 6.84 3.28 -5.05
CA HIS A 48 5.57 2.74 -4.56
C HIS A 48 4.37 3.10 -5.46
N HIS A 49 4.18 4.36 -5.84
CA HIS A 49 3.01 4.77 -6.64
C HIS A 49 3.03 4.15 -8.04
N LEU A 50 4.20 4.13 -8.70
CA LEU A 50 4.33 3.52 -10.01
C LEU A 50 4.16 2.00 -9.96
N SER A 51 4.79 1.32 -9.00
CA SER A 51 4.75 -0.13 -8.89
C SER A 51 3.39 -0.65 -8.42
N VAL A 52 2.73 0.00 -7.44
CA VAL A 52 1.36 -0.38 -7.02
C VAL A 52 0.41 -0.30 -8.21
N PHE A 53 0.49 0.77 -9.01
CA PHE A 53 -0.36 0.91 -10.19
C PHE A 53 -0.16 -0.23 -11.20
N LEU A 54 1.09 -0.53 -11.56
CA LEU A 54 1.40 -1.58 -12.54
C LEU A 54 0.98 -2.97 -12.03
N ILE A 55 1.29 -3.28 -10.77
CA ILE A 55 0.94 -4.57 -10.16
C ILE A 55 -0.58 -4.71 -10.05
N MET A 56 -1.30 -3.65 -9.71
CA MET A 56 -2.75 -3.67 -9.64
C MET A 56 -3.39 -3.82 -11.02
N TRP A 57 -2.82 -3.20 -12.06
CA TRP A 57 -3.26 -3.38 -13.43
C TRP A 57 -3.13 -4.84 -13.89
N VAL A 58 -1.99 -5.47 -13.61
CA VAL A 58 -1.76 -6.89 -13.92
C VAL A 58 -2.72 -7.79 -13.14
N ASN A 59 -2.87 -7.59 -11.84
CA ASN A 59 -3.79 -8.39 -11.00
C ASN A 59 -5.25 -8.28 -11.49
N THR A 60 -5.73 -7.06 -11.74
CA THR A 60 -7.10 -6.84 -12.24
C THR A 60 -7.35 -7.37 -13.66
N SER A 61 -6.29 -7.61 -14.46
CA SER A 61 -6.41 -8.17 -15.81
C SER A 61 -6.55 -9.69 -15.85
N VAL A 62 -5.99 -10.40 -14.86
CA VAL A 62 -5.98 -11.87 -14.83
C VAL A 62 -7.15 -12.42 -14.02
N GLY A 63 -7.61 -11.68 -13.02
CA GLY A 63 -8.77 -12.06 -12.21
C GLY A 63 -8.73 -11.38 -10.85
N TYR A 64 -9.90 -10.98 -10.37
CA TYR A 64 -10.04 -10.34 -9.07
C TYR A 64 -10.27 -11.41 -8.00
N ASP A 65 -9.38 -11.50 -7.02
CA ASP A 65 -9.48 -12.46 -5.90
C ASP A 65 -9.61 -11.73 -4.55
N GLY A 66 -10.05 -12.44 -3.51
CA GLY A 66 -10.30 -11.92 -2.18
C GLY A 66 -9.08 -11.27 -1.52
N ASP A 67 -7.88 -11.74 -1.85
CA ASP A 67 -6.62 -11.20 -1.32
C ASP A 67 -6.42 -9.73 -1.72
N ILE A 68 -6.81 -9.36 -2.94
CA ILE A 68 -6.72 -7.98 -3.43
C ILE A 68 -7.70 -7.08 -2.68
N TYR A 69 -8.90 -7.59 -2.40
CA TYR A 69 -9.90 -6.86 -1.61
C TYR A 69 -9.40 -6.60 -0.19
N TYR A 70 -8.83 -7.61 0.47
CA TYR A 70 -8.20 -7.45 1.78
C TYR A 70 -7.14 -6.35 1.77
N ILE A 71 -6.27 -6.34 0.77
CA ILE A 71 -5.19 -5.34 0.66
C ILE A 71 -5.76 -3.92 0.56
N ILE A 72 -6.75 -3.70 -0.31
CA ILE A 72 -7.36 -2.39 -0.50
C ILE A 72 -8.08 -1.92 0.76
N VAL A 73 -8.87 -2.81 1.38
CA VAL A 73 -9.65 -2.48 2.56
C VAL A 73 -8.75 -2.07 3.73
N VAL A 74 -7.72 -2.87 4.04
CA VAL A 74 -6.78 -2.54 5.11
C VAL A 74 -6.05 -1.23 4.81
N ASN A 75 -5.63 -1.02 3.57
CA ASN A 75 -4.97 0.21 3.16
C ASN A 75 -5.86 1.45 3.36
N ILE A 76 -7.14 1.39 2.97
CA ILE A 76 -8.12 2.45 3.22
C ILE A 76 -8.30 2.70 4.72
N TYR A 77 -8.39 1.66 5.54
CA TYR A 77 -8.50 1.80 7.00
C TYR A 77 -7.31 2.55 7.61
N LEU A 78 -6.09 2.23 7.16
CA LEU A 78 -4.87 2.93 7.62
C LEU A 78 -4.89 4.41 7.21
N TYR A 79 -5.34 4.71 5.99
CA TYR A 79 -5.47 6.11 5.54
C TYR A 79 -6.57 6.86 6.29
N ILE A 80 -7.74 6.25 6.52
CA ILE A 80 -8.81 6.88 7.32
C ILE A 80 -8.29 7.23 8.71
N TYR A 81 -7.58 6.29 9.35
CA TYR A 81 -6.95 6.52 10.64
C TYR A 81 -6.04 7.75 10.57
N ILE A 82 -5.04 7.78 9.69
CA ILE A 82 -4.10 8.91 9.64
C ILE A 82 -4.78 10.26 9.37
N TYR A 83 -5.80 10.30 8.51
CA TYR A 83 -6.52 11.55 8.21
C TYR A 83 -7.33 12.06 9.42
N ILE A 84 -8.00 11.17 10.16
CA ILE A 84 -8.71 11.55 11.38
C ILE A 84 -7.74 12.12 12.41
N TYR A 85 -6.57 11.49 12.57
CA TYR A 85 -5.57 11.97 13.53
C TYR A 85 -4.92 13.29 13.12
N ILE A 86 -4.63 13.49 11.84
CA ILE A 86 -4.14 14.77 11.33
C ILE A 86 -5.17 15.87 11.54
N TYR A 87 -6.46 15.57 11.29
CA TYR A 87 -7.55 16.49 11.56
C TYR A 87 -7.55 16.88 13.05
N ILE A 88 -7.56 15.91 13.97
CA ILE A 88 -7.53 16.17 15.41
C ILE A 88 -6.27 16.97 15.82
N TYR A 89 -5.10 16.71 15.23
CA TYR A 89 -3.90 17.47 15.53
C TYR A 89 -4.04 18.96 15.21
N ILE A 90 -4.64 19.31 14.07
CA ILE A 90 -4.85 20.70 13.66
C ILE A 90 -5.71 21.46 14.69
N TYR A 91 -6.69 20.78 15.32
CA TYR A 91 -7.60 21.41 16.28
C TYR A 91 -7.15 21.31 17.74
N LEU A 92 -6.51 20.22 18.15
CA LEU A 92 -6.27 19.89 19.56
C LEU A 92 -4.78 19.78 19.93
N PHE A 93 -3.86 19.90 18.96
CA PHE A 93 -2.41 19.92 19.16
C PHE A 93 -1.86 18.72 19.99
N ILE A 94 -2.44 17.53 19.81
CA ILE A 94 -2.01 16.28 20.46
C ILE A 94 -0.62 15.83 19.95
N LEU A 95 0.09 15.03 20.76
CA LEU A 95 1.40 14.45 20.43
C LEU A 95 1.37 13.59 19.15
N ILE A 96 1.88 14.15 18.05
CA ILE A 96 1.96 13.52 16.73
C ILE A 96 2.87 12.28 16.69
N TYR A 97 3.89 12.24 17.55
CA TYR A 97 4.93 11.20 17.49
C TYR A 97 4.37 9.78 17.69
N PHE A 98 3.46 9.60 18.65
CA PHE A 98 2.84 8.30 18.92
C PHE A 98 2.03 7.80 17.71
N ILE A 99 1.35 8.71 17.01
CA ILE A 99 0.51 8.39 15.86
C ILE A 99 1.35 7.92 14.68
N PHE A 100 2.45 8.61 14.37
CA PHE A 100 3.34 8.18 13.28
C PHE A 100 4.01 6.84 13.59
N PHE A 101 4.38 6.59 14.85
CA PHE A 101 4.90 5.30 15.27
C PHE A 101 3.86 4.18 15.13
N PHE A 102 2.62 4.43 15.57
CA PHE A 102 1.52 3.48 15.42
C PHE A 102 1.23 3.20 13.94
N GLN A 103 1.20 4.23 13.09
CA GLN A 103 1.05 4.08 11.64
C GLN A 103 2.16 3.21 11.04
N PHE A 104 3.41 3.43 11.46
CA PHE A 104 4.55 2.62 11.02
C PHE A 104 4.34 1.14 11.39
N LEU A 105 3.94 0.87 12.63
CA LEU A 105 3.68 -0.49 13.11
C LEU A 105 2.54 -1.16 12.34
N CYS A 106 1.41 -0.46 12.13
CA CYS A 106 0.29 -1.01 11.38
C CYS A 106 0.62 -1.28 9.91
N THR A 107 1.41 -0.40 9.28
CA THR A 107 1.89 -0.59 7.90
C THR A 107 2.84 -1.80 7.82
N PHE A 108 3.71 -1.98 8.81
CA PHE A 108 4.59 -3.14 8.90
C PHE A 108 3.80 -4.46 9.07
N CYS A 109 2.82 -4.47 9.97
CA CYS A 109 1.92 -5.62 10.17
C CYS A 109 1.12 -5.95 8.90
N HIS A 110 0.68 -4.93 8.15
CA HIS A 110 -0.01 -5.12 6.88
C HIS A 110 0.88 -5.80 5.82
N PHE A 111 2.15 -5.42 5.71
CA PHE A 111 3.07 -6.12 4.80
C PHE A 111 3.31 -7.57 5.24
N LEU A 112 3.43 -7.83 6.55
CA LEU A 112 3.58 -9.20 7.06
C LEU A 112 2.34 -10.06 6.77
N SER A 113 1.13 -9.50 6.86
CA SER A 113 -0.09 -10.26 6.57
C SER A 113 -0.24 -10.67 5.10
N ILE A 114 0.52 -10.05 4.19
CA ILE A 114 0.61 -10.46 2.77
C ILE A 114 1.76 -11.46 2.57
N ILE A 115 2.89 -11.27 3.24
CA ILE A 115 4.09 -12.11 3.10
C ILE A 115 3.85 -13.53 3.65
N LEU A 116 3.20 -13.67 4.82
CA LEU A 116 3.03 -14.98 5.46
C LEU A 116 2.17 -15.96 4.64
N PRO A 117 0.98 -15.59 4.12
CA PRO A 117 0.21 -16.46 3.22
C PRO A 117 0.93 -16.70 1.89
N GLY A 118 1.62 -15.69 1.35
CA GLY A 118 2.42 -15.83 0.13
C GLY A 118 3.53 -16.87 0.28
N PHE A 119 4.23 -16.87 1.41
CA PHE A 119 5.24 -17.88 1.74
C PHE A 119 4.62 -19.29 1.79
N TYR A 120 3.47 -19.44 2.47
CA TYR A 120 2.79 -20.73 2.56
C TYR A 120 2.39 -21.29 1.19
N VAL A 121 1.81 -20.46 0.31
CA VAL A 121 1.40 -20.88 -1.04
C VAL A 121 2.60 -21.23 -1.94
N LEU A 122 3.70 -20.48 -1.85
CA LEU A 122 4.88 -20.68 -2.72
C LEU A 122 5.74 -21.87 -2.29
N PHE A 123 5.99 -22.03 -0.98
CA PHE A 123 6.94 -23.02 -0.46
C PHE A 123 6.29 -24.31 0.02
N VAL A 124 5.09 -24.24 0.61
CA VAL A 124 4.36 -25.43 1.11
C VAL A 124 3.51 -26.08 0.00
N ARG A 125 3.52 -25.50 -1.22
CA ARG A 125 2.81 -25.98 -2.43
C ARG A 125 1.33 -26.30 -2.18
N HIS A 126 0.67 -25.52 -1.32
CA HIS A 126 -0.77 -25.65 -1.12
C HIS A 126 -1.52 -25.37 -2.42
N TYR A 127 -2.56 -26.16 -2.72
CA TYR A 127 -3.37 -25.94 -3.91
C TYR A 127 -4.18 -24.65 -3.75
N CYS A 128 -3.96 -23.68 -4.64
CA CYS A 128 -4.69 -22.42 -4.68
C CYS A 128 -5.18 -22.20 -6.12
N PRO A 129 -6.46 -21.83 -6.32
CA PRO A 129 -7.01 -21.58 -7.66
C PRO A 129 -6.42 -20.31 -8.31
N TYR A 130 -5.78 -19.45 -7.52
CA TYR A 130 -5.12 -18.23 -8.00
C TYR A 130 -3.76 -18.55 -8.67
N PRO A 131 -3.40 -17.88 -9.78
CA PRO A 131 -2.15 -18.15 -10.48
C PRO A 131 -0.93 -17.85 -9.59
N ARG A 132 -0.11 -18.88 -9.34
CA ARG A 132 1.08 -18.80 -8.47
C ARG A 132 2.08 -17.71 -8.88
N LYS A 133 2.14 -17.38 -10.18
CA LYS A 133 3.00 -16.29 -10.68
C LYS A 133 2.61 -14.93 -10.12
N LEU A 134 1.30 -14.67 -9.95
CA LEU A 134 0.82 -13.42 -9.36
C LEU A 134 1.04 -13.38 -7.85
N VAL A 135 0.86 -14.52 -7.16
CA VAL A 135 1.23 -14.64 -5.74
C VAL A 135 2.72 -14.35 -5.54
N GLY A 136 3.57 -14.92 -6.39
CA GLY A 136 5.01 -14.64 -6.40
C GLY A 136 5.32 -13.16 -6.63
N LEU A 137 4.70 -12.54 -7.63
CA LEU A 137 4.87 -11.11 -7.91
C LEU A 137 4.53 -10.24 -6.68
N SER A 138 3.36 -10.47 -6.07
CA SER A 138 2.93 -9.73 -4.88
C SER A 138 3.82 -9.97 -3.67
N PHE A 139 4.32 -11.20 -3.49
CA PHE A 139 5.24 -11.57 -2.41
C PHE A 139 6.58 -10.83 -2.51
N TYR A 140 7.25 -10.92 -3.67
CA TYR A 140 8.51 -10.20 -3.90
C TYR A 140 8.34 -8.69 -3.82
N TYR A 141 7.20 -8.18 -4.31
CA TYR A 141 6.89 -6.77 -4.21
C TYR A 141 6.77 -6.29 -2.76
N CYS A 142 6.02 -7.01 -1.92
CA CYS A 142 5.88 -6.65 -0.50
C CYS A 142 7.23 -6.68 0.23
N ILE A 143 8.10 -7.65 -0.07
CA ILE A 143 9.47 -7.68 0.48
C ILE A 143 10.27 -6.43 0.07
N SER A 144 10.22 -6.05 -1.22
CA SER A 144 10.93 -4.87 -1.70
C SER A 144 10.49 -3.59 -1.00
N LEU A 145 9.17 -3.42 -0.80
CA LEU A 145 8.61 -2.28 -0.08
C LEU A 145 8.96 -2.32 1.41
N LEU A 146 8.94 -3.48 2.03
CA LEU A 146 9.28 -3.64 3.45
C LEU A 146 10.73 -3.19 3.71
N ILE A 147 11.66 -3.57 2.83
CA ILE A 147 13.08 -3.16 2.92
C ILE A 147 13.19 -1.64 2.73
N LEU A 148 12.54 -1.08 1.72
CA LEU A 148 12.63 0.35 1.42
C LEU A 148 11.99 1.21 2.50
N PHE A 149 10.86 0.75 3.06
CA PHE A 149 10.18 1.37 4.19
C PHE A 149 10.99 1.26 5.48
N GLY A 150 11.61 0.09 5.74
CA GLY A 150 12.53 -0.10 6.86
C GLY A 150 13.74 0.84 6.77
N ASN A 151 14.31 1.00 5.58
CA ASN A 151 15.41 1.94 5.35
C ASN A 151 14.98 3.40 5.60
N PHE A 152 13.80 3.79 5.12
CA PHE A 152 13.23 5.10 5.40
C PHE A 152 13.00 5.34 6.90
N ALA A 153 12.47 4.35 7.62
CA ALA A 153 12.22 4.45 9.05
C ALA A 153 13.51 4.54 9.86
N LEU A 154 14.55 3.77 9.50
CA LEU A 154 15.87 3.87 10.12
C LEU A 154 16.46 5.28 9.99
N HIS A 155 16.37 5.86 8.80
CA HIS A 155 16.88 7.21 8.54
C HIS A 155 16.03 8.34 9.15
N THR A 156 14.75 8.10 9.39
CA THR A 156 13.83 9.12 9.90
C THR A 156 13.75 9.11 11.43
N TYR A 157 13.65 7.93 12.05
CA TYR A 157 13.40 7.79 13.49
C TYR A 157 14.66 7.50 14.31
N ILE A 158 15.61 6.72 13.77
CA ILE A 158 16.76 6.23 14.55
C ILE A 158 18.04 7.02 14.26
N LYS A 159 18.30 7.35 12.98
CA LYS A 159 19.49 8.11 12.56
C LYS A 159 19.08 9.36 11.77
N PRO A 160 18.40 10.34 12.40
CA PRO A 160 18.10 11.59 11.71
C PRO A 160 19.41 12.22 11.23
N LYS A 161 19.53 12.46 9.92
CA LYS A 161 20.67 13.19 9.36
C LYS A 161 20.71 14.57 10.02
N LYS A 162 21.82 14.93 10.67
CA LYS A 162 22.07 16.32 11.09
C LYS A 162 21.95 17.19 9.84
N LYS A 163 21.05 18.19 9.84
CA LYS A 163 21.06 19.26 8.85
C LYS A 163 22.42 19.94 8.95
N THR A 164 23.28 19.74 7.97
CA THR A 164 24.41 20.65 7.73
C THR A 164 23.80 21.96 7.26
N SER A 165 23.85 22.96 8.16
CA SER A 165 23.52 24.36 7.91
C SER A 165 24.36 24.93 6.79
#